data_AF-A0A6D2L0R4-F1
#
_entry.id   AF-A0A6D2L0R4-F1
#
_cell.length_a   1.000
_cell.length_b   1.000
_cell.length_c   1.000
_cell.angle_alpha   90.00
_cell.angle_beta   90.00
_cell.angle_gamma   90.00
#
_symmetry.space_group_name_H-M   'P 1'
#
loop_
_entity.id
_entity.type
_entity.pdbx_description
1 polymer ?
#
loop_
_entity_poly.entity_id
_entity_poly.type
_entity_poly.pdbx_seq_one_letter_code
_entity_poly.pdbx_strand_id
1 'polypeptide(L)'
;MAAPNYGVVDRWYLGIWHRRFPKEVVWVANRESPLSEPNGSLTISKGNLVLLDKYGTPLWWTNQPSTSLKRSLLIGELMENGNLVLRYANEDSSAGFLWQSFDFPTDTLISGMKLGWDAKSNINRVLQSWRSDDDPSSGDYTYGVERNELVQSFIRKKGVPEFRNDPWMTRNDIDEGSGKFTYGRYKITVTPEEATYYFTLSNDTIFSLLKLTAGGFLNRTTWIPKPQQRWKPVERILPDDACGKYGKCGENGVCDTTTSRICNCLPGFKPRDHEAWGSLDWAGGCERQSRLNCYTDGFVRLGTMKLPDASKSIVDMGIGLKECGEKCLGNCKCRAYANANMQKGGSGCVIWVGELLDLRKNNFAGQDLFVRNKIPPTPSATTEAAAPIGAFQCAPMELVKIASATGNFSDSNKIGRGGFGIVYKGTLLDGQVIAAKRLSKRSDQGIEGFTNEVKMIASVQHRNLVQL
;
A
#
# COMPACT_ATOMS: atom_id res chain seq x y z
N MET A 1 -3.00 -50.50 5.74
CA MET A 1 -3.95 -50.04 6.79
C MET A 1 -4.22 -48.58 6.51
N ALA A 2 -5.41 -48.26 6.01
CA ALA A 2 -5.84 -46.88 5.80
C ALA A 2 -6.06 -46.24 7.18
N ALA A 3 -5.52 -45.02 7.37
CA ALA A 3 -5.79 -44.23 8.56
C ALA A 3 -7.31 -43.96 8.65
N PRO A 4 -7.91 -44.02 9.85
CA PRO A 4 -9.34 -43.75 9.99
C PRO A 4 -9.63 -42.30 9.60
N ASN A 5 -10.57 -42.10 8.68
CA ASN A 5 -11.20 -40.81 8.41
C ASN A 5 -11.81 -40.32 9.72
N TYR A 6 -11.15 -39.37 10.39
CA TYR A 6 -11.82 -38.55 11.40
C TYR A 6 -12.98 -37.84 10.70
N GLY A 7 -14.21 -38.19 11.08
CA GLY A 7 -15.43 -37.71 10.43
C GLY A 7 -15.45 -36.19 10.37
N VAL A 8 -15.45 -35.65 9.15
CA VAL A 8 -15.80 -34.26 8.92
C VAL A 8 -17.25 -34.12 9.35
N VAL A 9 -17.48 -33.42 10.46
CA VAL A 9 -18.83 -33.13 10.93
C VAL A 9 -19.40 -32.05 10.03
N ASP A 10 -20.43 -32.40 9.26
CA ASP A 10 -21.14 -31.43 8.42
C ASP A 10 -21.74 -30.32 9.29
N ARG A 11 -21.57 -29.08 8.83
CA ARG A 11 -22.03 -27.87 9.52
C ARG A 11 -22.89 -27.03 8.60
N TRP A 12 -23.92 -26.43 9.15
CA TRP A 12 -24.89 -25.65 8.39
C TRP A 12 -24.84 -24.18 8.81
N TYR A 13 -24.88 -23.30 7.80
CA TYR A 13 -24.72 -21.86 7.98
C TYR A 13 -25.79 -21.09 7.22
N LEU A 14 -26.23 -19.98 7.81
CA LEU A 14 -26.99 -18.95 7.11
C LEU A 14 -26.00 -18.03 6.39
N GLY A 15 -26.06 -18.00 5.06
CA GLY A 15 -25.18 -17.18 4.24
C GLY A 15 -25.89 -16.47 3.10
N ILE A 16 -25.22 -15.47 2.55
CA ILE A 16 -25.64 -14.74 1.34
C ILE A 16 -24.61 -15.05 0.26
N TRP A 17 -25.07 -15.41 -0.92
CA TRP A 17 -24.24 -15.63 -2.11
C TRP A 17 -24.89 -15.01 -3.33
N HIS A 18 -24.10 -14.82 -4.37
CA HIS A 18 -24.64 -14.30 -5.63
C HIS A 18 -25.44 -15.38 -6.36
N ARG A 19 -26.69 -15.10 -6.76
CA ARG A 19 -27.61 -16.09 -7.39
C ARG A 19 -27.02 -16.84 -8.58
N ARG A 20 -26.27 -16.16 -9.46
CA ARG A 20 -25.58 -16.77 -10.63
C ARG A 20 -24.35 -17.61 -10.24
N PHE A 21 -23.77 -17.38 -9.05
CA PHE A 21 -22.52 -17.97 -8.61
C PHE A 21 -22.66 -18.50 -7.17
N PRO A 22 -23.40 -19.61 -6.96
CA PRO A 22 -23.70 -20.10 -5.60
C PRO A 22 -22.50 -20.49 -4.75
N LYS A 23 -21.35 -20.74 -5.38
CA LYS A 23 -20.07 -21.01 -4.69
C LYS A 23 -19.44 -19.76 -4.07
N GLU A 24 -19.87 -18.58 -4.51
CA GLU A 24 -19.34 -17.30 -4.05
C GLU A 24 -20.18 -16.76 -2.88
N VAL A 25 -19.92 -17.29 -1.69
CA VAL A 25 -20.50 -16.81 -0.44
C VAL A 25 -19.85 -15.48 -0.06
N VAL A 26 -20.66 -14.43 0.13
CA VAL A 26 -20.20 -13.06 0.41
C VAL A 26 -20.43 -12.62 1.85
N TRP A 27 -21.28 -13.34 2.59
CA TRP A 27 -21.58 -13.06 3.98
C TRP A 27 -22.10 -14.32 4.69
N VAL A 28 -21.76 -14.49 5.97
CA VAL A 28 -22.18 -15.62 6.82
C VAL A 28 -22.58 -15.09 8.20
N ALA A 29 -23.79 -15.41 8.65
CA ALA A 29 -24.32 -14.93 9.93
C ALA A 29 -23.66 -15.65 11.12
N ASN A 30 -23.85 -16.96 11.19
CA ASN A 30 -23.53 -17.79 12.36
C ASN A 30 -22.17 -18.48 12.23
N ARG A 31 -21.15 -17.72 11.80
CA ARG A 31 -19.81 -18.25 11.50
C ARG A 31 -19.14 -18.98 12.68
N GLU A 32 -19.42 -18.54 13.91
CA GLU A 32 -18.89 -19.15 15.15
C GLU A 32 -19.84 -20.19 15.77
N SER A 33 -21.11 -20.18 15.37
CA SER A 33 -22.19 -21.00 15.95
C SER A 33 -22.93 -21.78 14.86
N PRO A 34 -22.27 -22.74 14.18
CA PRO A 34 -22.88 -23.52 13.13
C PRO A 34 -24.06 -24.36 13.64
N LEU A 35 -25.04 -24.57 12.77
CA LEU A 35 -26.08 -25.58 12.98
C LEU A 35 -25.46 -26.97 12.78
N SER A 36 -25.68 -27.88 13.73
CA SER A 36 -25.18 -29.26 13.65
C SER A 36 -25.97 -30.14 12.67
N GLU A 37 -27.16 -29.70 12.27
CA GLU A 37 -28.07 -30.40 11.38
C GLU A 37 -28.70 -29.40 10.39
N PRO A 38 -29.18 -29.84 9.20
CA PRO A 38 -29.86 -29.00 8.20
C PRO A 38 -31.26 -28.51 8.63
N ASN A 39 -31.50 -28.35 9.94
CA ASN A 39 -32.78 -27.98 10.49
C ASN A 39 -32.61 -26.77 11.41
N GLY A 40 -32.77 -25.59 10.81
CA GLY A 40 -32.76 -24.32 11.52
C GLY A 40 -33.76 -23.36 10.90
N SER A 41 -34.24 -22.41 11.70
CA SER A 41 -35.25 -21.42 11.27
C SER A 41 -34.78 -20.01 11.57
N LEU A 42 -34.88 -19.12 10.59
CA LEU A 42 -34.66 -17.68 10.75
C LEU A 42 -36.00 -16.99 11.01
N THR A 43 -36.11 -16.26 12.12
CA THR A 43 -37.35 -15.57 12.52
C THR A 43 -37.05 -14.19 13.09
N ILE A 44 -38.09 -13.38 13.27
CA ILE A 44 -38.00 -12.11 14.00
C ILE A 44 -38.56 -12.33 15.40
N SER A 45 -37.74 -12.10 16.43
CA SER A 45 -38.15 -12.24 17.83
C SER A 45 -37.56 -11.11 18.67
N LYS A 46 -38.40 -10.48 19.50
CA LYS A 46 -38.02 -9.38 20.40
C LYS A 46 -37.18 -8.29 19.71
N GLY A 47 -37.57 -7.89 18.51
CA GLY A 47 -36.88 -6.82 17.78
C GLY A 47 -35.60 -7.20 17.06
N ASN A 48 -35.32 -8.50 16.92
CA ASN A 48 -34.09 -9.01 16.33
C ASN A 48 -34.37 -10.05 15.26
N LEU A 49 -33.49 -10.17 14.26
CA LEU A 49 -33.40 -11.39 13.47
C LEU A 49 -32.70 -12.44 14.35
N VAL A 50 -33.27 -13.64 14.43
CA VAL A 50 -32.78 -14.73 15.28
C VAL A 50 -32.75 -16.03 14.47
N LEU A 51 -31.60 -16.67 14.43
CA LEU A 51 -31.42 -18.02 13.88
C LEU A 51 -31.55 -19.04 15.01
N LEU A 52 -32.52 -19.95 14.88
CA LEU A 52 -32.82 -21.00 15.84
C LEU A 52 -32.39 -22.37 15.28
N ASP A 53 -31.94 -23.26 16.16
CA ASP A 53 -31.78 -24.68 15.84
C ASP A 53 -33.13 -25.43 15.82
N LYS A 54 -33.08 -26.75 15.54
CA LYS A 54 -34.27 -27.62 15.52
C LYS A 54 -35.03 -27.70 16.84
N TYR A 55 -34.41 -27.33 17.95
CA TYR A 55 -35.00 -27.33 19.29
C TYR A 55 -35.54 -25.94 19.68
N GLY A 56 -35.39 -24.93 18.81
CA GLY A 56 -35.75 -23.55 19.12
C GLY A 56 -34.70 -22.80 19.94
N THR A 57 -33.48 -23.32 20.04
CA THR A 57 -32.37 -22.66 20.73
C THR A 57 -31.77 -21.57 19.83
N PRO A 58 -31.62 -20.32 20.31
CA PRO A 58 -30.99 -19.26 19.53
C PRO A 58 -29.48 -19.48 19.40
N LEU A 59 -29.00 -19.58 18.16
CA LEU A 59 -27.58 -19.71 17.82
C LEU A 59 -26.93 -18.39 17.41
N TRP A 60 -27.71 -17.48 16.82
CA TRP A 60 -27.24 -16.17 16.34
C TRP A 60 -28.37 -15.14 16.32
N TRP A 61 -28.07 -13.87 16.58
CA TRP A 61 -29.03 -12.76 16.48
C TRP A 61 -28.35 -11.40 16.25
N THR A 62 -29.11 -10.40 15.80
CA THR A 62 -28.64 -9.04 15.43
C THR A 62 -28.29 -8.10 16.58
N ASN A 63 -28.42 -8.58 17.82
CA ASN A 63 -28.16 -7.89 19.10
C ASN A 63 -28.62 -6.42 19.19
N GLN A 64 -29.82 -6.13 18.69
CA GLN A 64 -30.47 -4.83 18.76
C GLN A 64 -31.07 -4.58 20.16
N PRO A 65 -30.83 -3.41 20.77
CA PRO A 65 -31.37 -3.08 22.07
C PRO A 65 -32.90 -3.00 22.04
N SER A 66 -33.55 -3.69 22.98
CA SER A 66 -35.01 -3.82 23.05
C SER A 66 -35.73 -2.53 23.44
N THR A 67 -35.02 -1.52 23.94
CA THR A 67 -35.57 -0.25 24.45
C THR A 67 -36.06 0.70 23.36
N SER A 68 -35.86 0.36 22.08
CA SER A 68 -36.14 1.24 20.92
C SER A 68 -37.29 0.75 20.04
N LEU A 69 -38.05 -0.26 20.49
CA LEU A 69 -39.07 -0.89 19.66
C LEU A 69 -40.34 -0.04 19.59
N LYS A 70 -40.55 0.60 18.44
CA LYS A 70 -41.85 1.19 18.09
C LYS A 70 -42.89 0.05 18.01
N ARG A 71 -44.18 0.35 18.26
CA ARG A 71 -45.32 -0.57 18.02
C ARG A 71 -45.58 -0.81 16.51
N SER A 72 -44.53 -0.91 15.71
CA SER A 72 -44.60 -1.01 14.25
C SER A 72 -44.10 -2.38 13.81
N LEU A 73 -44.63 -2.87 12.68
CA LEU A 73 -44.23 -4.14 12.09
C LEU A 73 -42.75 -4.08 11.68
N LEU A 74 -42.00 -5.11 12.04
CA LEU A 74 -40.61 -5.30 11.64
C LEU A 74 -40.53 -6.21 10.43
N ILE A 75 -39.64 -5.86 9.51
CA ILE A 75 -39.37 -6.60 8.28
C ILE A 75 -37.87 -6.87 8.20
N GLY A 76 -37.55 -8.15 7.99
CA GLY A 76 -36.23 -8.58 7.52
C GLY A 76 -36.25 -8.65 6.00
N GLU A 77 -35.39 -7.89 5.34
CA GLU A 77 -35.39 -7.75 3.87
C GLU A 77 -33.98 -7.93 3.33
N LEU A 78 -33.83 -8.73 2.28
CA LEU A 78 -32.59 -8.79 1.49
C LEU A 78 -32.72 -7.81 0.32
N MET A 79 -31.98 -6.70 0.39
CA MET A 79 -31.98 -5.66 -0.64
C MET A 79 -31.26 -6.11 -1.92
N GLU A 80 -31.51 -5.42 -3.03
CA GLU A 80 -30.91 -5.74 -4.35
C GLU A 80 -29.38 -5.69 -4.35
N ASN A 81 -28.78 -4.84 -3.51
CA ASN A 81 -27.33 -4.74 -3.36
C ASN A 81 -26.72 -5.86 -2.49
N GLY A 82 -27.54 -6.80 -1.99
CA GLY A 82 -27.13 -7.90 -1.12
C GLY A 82 -27.12 -7.56 0.37
N ASN A 83 -27.54 -6.36 0.77
CA ASN A 83 -27.63 -5.98 2.18
C ASN A 83 -28.89 -6.60 2.81
N LEU A 84 -28.71 -7.54 3.73
CA LEU A 84 -29.77 -7.99 4.62
C LEU A 84 -30.01 -6.95 5.71
N VAL A 85 -31.21 -6.41 5.79
CA VAL A 85 -31.58 -5.34 6.74
C VAL A 85 -32.74 -5.75 7.63
N LEU A 86 -32.77 -5.19 8.84
CA LEU A 86 -33.92 -5.20 9.74
C LEU A 86 -34.45 -3.77 9.85
N ARG A 87 -35.71 -3.54 9.50
CA ARG A 87 -36.32 -2.21 9.48
C ARG A 87 -37.79 -2.23 9.87
N TYR A 88 -38.35 -1.06 10.16
CA TYR A 88 -39.79 -0.90 10.29
C TYR A 88 -40.47 -0.88 8.91
N ALA A 89 -41.67 -1.44 8.81
CA ALA A 89 -42.44 -1.50 7.56
C ALA A 89 -42.75 -0.11 6.98
N ASN A 90 -43.03 0.86 7.86
CA ASN A 90 -43.54 2.18 7.50
C ASN A 90 -42.45 3.25 7.33
N GLU A 91 -41.16 2.91 7.43
CA GLU A 91 -40.06 3.86 7.22
C GLU A 91 -39.38 3.58 5.87
N ASP A 92 -39.24 4.64 5.06
CA ASP A 92 -38.59 4.57 3.76
C ASP A 92 -37.09 4.24 3.85
N SER A 93 -36.64 3.63 2.76
CA SER A 93 -35.55 2.66 2.60
C SER A 93 -34.10 3.14 2.76
N SER A 94 -33.82 4.23 3.49
CA SER A 94 -32.41 4.67 3.65
C SER A 94 -32.00 5.36 4.95
N ALA A 95 -32.93 5.72 5.85
CA ALA A 95 -32.59 6.48 7.06
C ALA A 95 -32.88 5.77 8.40
N GLY A 96 -33.55 4.61 8.40
CA GLY A 96 -34.12 3.98 9.60
C GLY A 96 -33.82 2.49 9.79
N PHE A 97 -32.72 1.97 9.25
CA PHE A 97 -32.35 0.57 9.51
C PHE A 97 -31.99 0.39 10.98
N LEU A 98 -32.58 -0.62 11.62
CA LEU A 98 -32.21 -1.05 12.97
C LEU A 98 -30.91 -1.83 12.92
N TRP A 99 -30.77 -2.70 11.92
CA TRP A 99 -29.57 -3.50 11.69
C TRP A 99 -29.35 -3.72 10.21
N GLN A 100 -28.09 -3.83 9.80
CA GLN A 100 -27.72 -4.17 8.43
C GLN A 100 -26.47 -5.07 8.38
N SER A 101 -26.50 -6.07 7.50
CA SER A 101 -25.38 -7.00 7.28
C SER A 101 -24.11 -6.28 6.82
N PHE A 102 -24.24 -5.17 6.10
CA PHE A 102 -23.11 -4.37 5.61
C PHE A 102 -22.27 -3.74 6.72
N ASP A 103 -22.79 -3.64 7.95
CA ASP A 103 -22.04 -3.18 9.12
C ASP A 103 -21.23 -4.30 9.78
N PHE A 104 -21.51 -5.55 9.44
CA PHE A 104 -20.88 -6.75 10.01
C PHE A 104 -20.35 -7.64 8.87
N PRO A 105 -19.38 -7.16 8.08
CA PRO A 105 -18.79 -7.96 7.01
C PRO A 105 -18.11 -9.22 7.57
N THR A 106 -18.02 -10.27 6.75
CA THR A 106 -17.19 -11.45 7.05
C THR A 106 -15.78 -11.25 6.51
N ASP A 107 -15.38 -12.02 5.51
CA ASP A 107 -14.10 -11.95 4.82
C ASP A 107 -14.17 -11.17 3.50
N THR A 108 -15.37 -10.77 3.07
CA THR A 108 -15.63 -10.25 1.73
C THR A 108 -16.26 -8.86 1.77
N LEU A 109 -15.80 -7.98 0.88
CA LEU A 109 -16.40 -6.68 0.58
C LEU A 109 -16.97 -6.70 -0.84
N ILE A 110 -18.25 -6.38 -1.00
CA ILE A 110 -18.94 -6.24 -2.29
C ILE A 110 -19.25 -4.76 -2.61
N SER A 111 -19.69 -4.50 -3.84
CA SER A 111 -20.03 -3.16 -4.30
C SER A 111 -21.01 -2.46 -3.34
N GLY A 112 -20.68 -1.25 -2.92
CA GLY A 112 -21.48 -0.43 -1.99
C GLY A 112 -21.24 -0.70 -0.50
N MET A 113 -20.57 -1.79 -0.11
CA MET A 113 -20.17 -2.00 1.29
C MET A 113 -19.05 -1.04 1.69
N LYS A 114 -19.14 -0.50 2.91
CA LYS A 114 -18.07 0.29 3.51
C LYS A 114 -17.13 -0.60 4.32
N LEU A 115 -15.84 -0.42 4.15
CA LEU A 115 -14.78 -0.85 5.06
C LEU A 115 -14.37 0.36 5.91
N GLY A 116 -14.03 0.12 7.18
CA GLY A 116 -13.48 1.14 8.07
C GLY A 116 -14.50 1.76 9.01
N TRP A 117 -14.13 2.90 9.59
CA TRP A 117 -14.80 3.48 10.75
C TRP A 117 -15.74 4.63 10.40
N ASP A 118 -16.89 4.65 11.06
CA ASP A 118 -17.92 5.69 10.93
C ASP A 118 -18.38 6.13 12.33
N ALA A 119 -18.23 7.43 12.65
CA ALA A 119 -18.57 7.99 13.97
C ALA A 119 -20.06 7.94 14.27
N LYS A 120 -20.90 8.15 13.24
CA LYS A 120 -22.36 8.24 13.38
C LYS A 120 -22.94 6.91 13.88
N SER A 121 -22.46 5.80 13.34
CA SER A 121 -22.83 4.44 13.75
C SER A 121 -21.95 3.91 14.88
N ASN A 122 -20.79 4.52 15.13
CA ASN A 122 -19.74 4.04 16.02
C ASN A 122 -19.28 2.61 15.70
N ILE A 123 -19.19 2.29 14.40
CA ILE A 123 -18.81 0.95 13.91
C ILE A 123 -17.48 1.05 13.17
N ASN A 124 -16.56 0.12 13.46
CA ASN A 124 -15.37 -0.12 12.65
C ASN A 124 -15.54 -1.43 11.86
N ARG A 125 -15.82 -1.32 10.57
CA ARG A 125 -16.05 -2.45 9.67
C ARG A 125 -14.70 -3.03 9.25
N VAL A 126 -14.43 -4.27 9.63
CA VAL A 126 -13.16 -4.97 9.42
C VAL A 126 -13.45 -6.30 8.73
N LEU A 127 -12.68 -6.66 7.70
CA LEU A 127 -12.75 -7.99 7.13
C LEU A 127 -11.99 -8.96 8.01
N GLN A 128 -12.54 -10.14 8.26
CA GLN A 128 -11.88 -11.22 8.95
C GLN A 128 -11.97 -12.49 8.12
N SER A 129 -10.81 -13.06 7.79
CA SER A 129 -10.71 -14.22 6.92
C SER A 129 -11.53 -15.39 7.45
N TRP A 130 -11.90 -16.29 6.56
CA TRP A 130 -12.26 -17.65 6.96
C TRP A 130 -11.05 -18.36 7.57
N ARG A 131 -11.31 -19.41 8.34
CA ARG A 131 -10.25 -20.24 8.92
C ARG A 131 -9.54 -21.07 7.85
N SER A 132 -10.30 -21.59 6.90
CA SER A 132 -9.81 -22.28 5.71
C SER A 132 -10.84 -22.15 4.58
N ASP A 133 -10.51 -22.64 3.39
CA ASP A 133 -11.40 -22.53 2.22
C ASP A 133 -12.77 -23.21 2.44
N ASP A 134 -12.83 -24.23 3.31
CA ASP A 134 -14.06 -24.97 3.65
C ASP A 134 -14.61 -24.69 5.07
N ASP A 135 -13.98 -23.82 5.87
CA ASP A 135 -14.43 -23.49 7.24
C ASP A 135 -14.63 -21.97 7.39
N PRO A 136 -15.88 -21.48 7.35
CA PRO A 136 -16.19 -20.05 7.40
C PRO A 136 -16.04 -19.42 8.80
N SER A 137 -15.71 -20.21 9.83
CA SER A 137 -15.39 -19.67 11.14
C SER A 137 -14.23 -18.67 11.09
N SER A 138 -14.10 -17.87 12.13
CA SER A 138 -13.09 -16.82 12.25
C SER A 138 -11.69 -17.39 12.10
N GLY A 139 -11.03 -16.94 11.03
CA GLY A 139 -9.62 -17.18 10.77
C GLY A 139 -8.72 -16.17 11.48
N ASP A 140 -7.42 -16.36 11.27
CA ASP A 140 -6.37 -15.62 11.96
C ASP A 140 -6.12 -14.22 11.38
N TYR A 141 -6.59 -13.95 10.15
CA TYR A 141 -6.26 -12.72 9.43
C TYR A 141 -7.40 -11.71 9.48
N THR A 142 -7.06 -10.45 9.74
CA THR A 142 -7.99 -9.31 9.67
C THR A 142 -7.45 -8.22 8.76
N TYR A 143 -8.32 -7.53 8.04
CA TYR A 143 -8.01 -6.35 7.25
C TYR A 143 -8.93 -5.19 7.62
N GLY A 144 -8.36 -4.07 8.07
CA GLY A 144 -9.13 -2.93 8.55
C GLY A 144 -8.30 -1.66 8.66
N VAL A 145 -8.97 -0.58 9.06
CA VAL A 145 -8.34 0.73 9.29
C VAL A 145 -8.05 0.95 10.77
N GLU A 146 -6.96 1.66 11.03
CA GLU A 146 -6.55 2.13 12.34
C GLU A 146 -6.52 3.67 12.34
N ARG A 147 -7.08 4.26 13.40
CA ARG A 147 -7.33 5.70 13.52
C ARG A 147 -6.29 6.40 14.40
N ASN A 148 -5.02 6.16 14.11
CA ASN A 148 -3.95 6.94 14.72
C ASN A 148 -3.95 8.37 14.11
N GLU A 149 -3.00 9.21 14.48
CA GLU A 149 -2.84 10.58 13.95
C GLU A 149 -2.86 10.64 12.41
N LEU A 150 -2.36 9.57 11.76
CA LEU A 150 -2.66 9.27 10.36
C LEU A 150 -3.44 7.95 10.27
N VAL A 151 -4.55 7.98 9.52
CA VAL A 151 -5.33 6.78 9.23
C VAL A 151 -4.52 5.85 8.33
N GLN A 152 -4.35 4.60 8.74
CA GLN A 152 -3.63 3.58 7.97
C GLN A 152 -4.45 2.29 7.93
N SER A 153 -4.27 1.46 6.90
CA SER A 153 -4.87 0.13 6.87
C SER A 153 -3.83 -0.97 6.98
N PHE A 154 -4.20 -2.04 7.68
CA PHE A 154 -3.31 -3.15 7.99
C PHE A 154 -3.98 -4.49 7.68
N ILE A 155 -3.19 -5.44 7.18
CA ILE A 155 -3.50 -6.86 7.35
C ILE A 155 -2.75 -7.32 8.60
N ARG A 156 -3.47 -7.92 9.55
CA ARG A 156 -2.90 -8.47 10.78
C ARG A 156 -3.17 -9.96 10.86
N LYS A 157 -2.22 -10.72 11.41
CA LYS A 157 -2.38 -12.12 11.79
C LYS A 157 -2.40 -12.21 13.32
N LYS A 158 -3.51 -12.62 13.92
CA LYS A 158 -3.70 -12.67 15.38
C LYS A 158 -3.26 -11.36 16.08
N GLY A 159 -3.59 -10.22 15.47
CA GLY A 159 -3.21 -8.90 15.97
C GLY A 159 -1.80 -8.41 15.61
N VAL A 160 -0.92 -9.24 15.04
CA VAL A 160 0.42 -8.83 14.59
C VAL A 160 0.36 -8.29 13.16
N PRO A 161 0.96 -7.12 12.84
CA PRO A 161 0.97 -6.60 11.48
C PRO A 161 1.76 -7.50 10.51
N GLU A 162 1.13 -7.85 9.38
CA GLU A 162 1.75 -8.59 8.27
C GLU A 162 1.85 -7.75 6.99
N PHE A 163 0.99 -6.75 6.84
CA PHE A 163 1.01 -5.77 5.76
C PHE A 163 0.50 -4.44 6.29
N ARG A 164 1.06 -3.35 5.78
CA ARG A 164 0.56 -1.99 6.02
C ARG A 164 0.47 -1.23 4.71
N ASN A 165 -0.65 -0.57 4.47
CA ASN A 165 -0.83 0.33 3.35
C ASN A 165 -0.35 1.75 3.70
N ASP A 166 -0.08 2.57 2.68
CA ASP A 166 0.21 3.99 2.90
C ASP A 166 -0.95 4.70 3.64
N PRO A 167 -0.65 5.79 4.38
CA PRO A 167 -1.69 6.60 5.01
C PRO A 167 -2.82 6.95 4.04
N TRP A 168 -4.05 6.77 4.52
CA TRP A 168 -5.24 7.10 3.76
C TRP A 168 -5.38 8.61 3.63
N MET A 169 -5.79 9.04 2.45
CA MET A 169 -6.15 10.43 2.17
C MET A 169 -7.51 10.42 1.49
N THR A 170 -8.33 11.43 1.76
CA THR A 170 -9.64 11.57 1.11
C THR A 170 -9.46 11.63 -0.39
N ARG A 171 -10.06 10.68 -1.09
CA ARG A 171 -9.97 10.51 -2.54
C ARG A 171 -11.39 10.26 -3.05
N ASN A 172 -11.91 11.24 -3.76
CA ASN A 172 -13.21 11.17 -4.42
C ASN A 172 -13.00 10.66 -5.85
N ASP A 173 -13.74 9.63 -6.23
CA ASP A 173 -13.89 9.15 -7.60
C ASP A 173 -12.57 9.11 -8.39
N ILE A 174 -11.60 8.37 -7.86
CA ILE A 174 -10.43 8.02 -8.67
C ILE A 174 -10.91 6.96 -9.66
N ASP A 175 -11.17 7.39 -10.90
CA ASP A 175 -10.88 6.56 -12.06
C ASP A 175 -9.45 6.09 -11.84
N GLU A 176 -9.25 4.80 -11.63
CA GLU A 176 -7.94 4.23 -11.45
C GLU A 176 -7.22 4.33 -12.81
N GLY A 177 -6.77 5.54 -13.16
CA GLY A 177 -6.01 5.92 -14.35
C GLY A 177 -4.64 5.25 -14.42
N SER A 178 -4.40 4.27 -13.53
CA SER A 178 -3.39 3.23 -13.63
C SER A 178 -4.01 1.86 -13.98
N GLY A 179 -5.03 1.83 -14.85
CA GLY A 179 -5.32 0.71 -15.76
C GLY A 179 -5.83 -0.64 -15.20
N LYS A 180 -6.02 -0.83 -13.88
CA LYS A 180 -6.39 -2.15 -13.33
C LYS A 180 -7.88 -2.30 -12.98
N PHE A 181 -8.49 -1.30 -12.33
CA PHE A 181 -9.92 -1.31 -11.96
C PHE A 181 -10.79 -0.44 -12.88
N THR A 182 -10.84 -0.78 -14.18
CA THR A 182 -11.54 0.02 -15.21
C THR A 182 -13.08 -0.12 -15.23
N TYR A 183 -13.63 -0.97 -14.38
CA TYR A 183 -15.04 -1.38 -14.37
C TYR A 183 -15.78 -0.97 -13.09
N GLY A 184 -15.17 -0.10 -12.30
CA GLY A 184 -15.75 0.47 -11.11
C GLY A 184 -14.98 1.70 -10.65
N ARG A 185 -15.49 2.33 -9.60
CA ARG A 185 -14.85 3.44 -8.91
C ARG A 185 -14.71 3.11 -7.45
N TYR A 186 -13.77 3.75 -6.76
CA TYR A 186 -13.67 3.67 -5.31
C TYR A 186 -13.60 5.06 -4.71
N LYS A 187 -14.01 5.12 -3.44
CA LYS A 187 -13.93 6.33 -2.63
C LYS A 187 -13.26 5.99 -1.32
N ILE A 188 -12.32 6.84 -0.95
CA ILE A 188 -11.74 6.87 0.40
C ILE A 188 -12.18 8.19 1.04
N THR A 189 -12.80 8.12 2.21
CA THR A 189 -13.13 9.29 3.03
C THR A 189 -12.28 9.26 4.28
N VAL A 190 -11.57 10.35 4.57
CA VAL A 190 -10.84 10.57 5.81
C VAL A 190 -11.21 11.95 6.37
N THR A 191 -12.00 11.95 7.44
CA THR A 191 -12.37 13.10 8.25
C THR A 191 -12.27 12.71 9.73
N PRO A 192 -12.40 13.65 10.69
CA PRO A 192 -12.47 13.30 12.10
C PRO A 192 -13.65 12.35 12.45
N GLU A 193 -14.69 12.31 11.62
CA GLU A 193 -15.91 11.52 11.81
C GLU A 193 -16.00 10.26 10.93
N GLU A 194 -15.15 10.12 9.90
CA GLU A 194 -15.24 9.00 8.97
C GLU A 194 -13.85 8.61 8.43
N ALA A 195 -13.54 7.32 8.47
CA ALA A 195 -12.35 6.74 7.86
C ALA A 195 -12.77 5.49 7.07
N THR A 196 -13.31 5.68 5.86
CA THR A 196 -13.96 4.60 5.11
C THR A 196 -13.45 4.43 3.69
N TYR A 197 -13.51 3.19 3.22
CA TYR A 197 -13.32 2.80 1.83
C TYR A 197 -14.55 2.07 1.35
N TYR A 198 -15.02 2.40 0.15
CA TYR A 198 -15.96 1.53 -0.57
C TYR A 198 -15.67 1.63 -2.07
N PHE A 199 -16.18 0.65 -2.82
CA PHE A 199 -16.15 0.68 -4.27
C PHE A 199 -17.56 0.48 -4.83
N THR A 200 -17.79 1.03 -6.02
CA THR A 200 -18.99 0.83 -6.83
C THR A 200 -18.59 0.28 -8.18
N LEU A 201 -19.49 -0.44 -8.82
CA LEU A 201 -19.29 -0.98 -10.17
C LEU A 201 -19.99 -0.09 -11.19
N SER A 202 -19.43 -0.01 -12.39
CA SER A 202 -19.98 0.83 -13.46
C SER A 202 -21.29 0.28 -14.05
N ASN A 203 -21.59 -1.00 -13.82
CA ASN A 203 -22.78 -1.69 -14.32
C ASN A 203 -23.13 -2.88 -13.40
N ASP A 204 -24.40 -3.05 -13.09
CA ASP A 204 -24.92 -4.10 -12.19
C ASP A 204 -24.79 -5.53 -12.74
N THR A 205 -24.49 -5.68 -14.03
CA THR A 205 -24.19 -6.98 -14.64
C THR A 205 -22.80 -7.51 -14.27
N ILE A 206 -21.90 -6.62 -13.84
CA ILE A 206 -20.55 -6.93 -13.37
C ILE A 206 -20.64 -7.39 -11.91
N PHE A 207 -19.87 -8.40 -11.55
CA PHE A 207 -19.80 -8.87 -10.17
C PHE A 207 -18.34 -8.94 -9.74
N SER A 208 -17.99 -8.25 -8.65
CA SER A 208 -16.64 -8.16 -8.14
C SER A 208 -16.62 -8.34 -6.63
N LEU A 209 -15.70 -9.18 -6.16
CA LEU A 209 -15.49 -9.53 -4.76
C LEU A 209 -14.10 -9.09 -4.34
N LEU A 210 -13.99 -8.36 -3.24
CA LEU A 210 -12.71 -8.11 -2.59
C LEU A 210 -12.66 -8.95 -1.31
N LYS A 211 -11.92 -10.06 -1.35
CA LYS A 211 -11.94 -11.13 -0.34
C LYS A 211 -10.60 -11.26 0.39
N LEU A 212 -10.63 -11.30 1.71
CA LEU A 212 -9.49 -11.63 2.56
C LEU A 212 -9.39 -13.14 2.76
N THR A 213 -8.42 -13.76 2.11
CA THR A 213 -8.21 -15.20 2.14
C THR A 213 -7.65 -15.70 3.48
N ALA A 214 -7.80 -17.00 3.77
CA ALA A 214 -7.21 -17.65 4.95
C ALA A 214 -5.66 -17.57 4.98
N GLY A 215 -5.03 -17.33 3.83
CA GLY A 215 -3.59 -17.09 3.71
C GLY A 215 -3.14 -15.64 3.98
N GLY A 216 -4.08 -14.73 4.29
CA GLY A 216 -3.75 -13.31 4.55
C GLY A 216 -3.56 -12.46 3.30
N PHE A 217 -4.10 -12.89 2.15
CA PHE A 217 -4.10 -12.10 0.92
C PHE A 217 -5.46 -11.45 0.70
N LEU A 218 -5.46 -10.16 0.39
CA LEU A 218 -6.63 -9.45 -0.10
C LEU A 218 -6.67 -9.56 -1.62
N ASN A 219 -7.61 -10.37 -2.12
CA ASN A 219 -7.73 -10.68 -3.53
C ASN A 219 -9.01 -10.06 -4.11
N ARG A 220 -8.94 -9.63 -5.36
CA ARG A 220 -10.10 -9.24 -6.15
C ARG A 220 -10.41 -10.32 -7.19
N THR A 221 -11.65 -10.76 -7.20
CA THR A 221 -12.18 -11.67 -8.22
C THR A 221 -13.34 -10.97 -8.92
N THR A 222 -13.33 -10.90 -10.25
CA THR A 222 -14.33 -10.15 -11.02
C THR A 222 -14.85 -10.98 -12.17
N TRP A 223 -16.17 -11.13 -12.24
CA TRP A 223 -16.90 -11.66 -13.39
C TRP A 223 -17.19 -10.53 -14.37
N ILE A 224 -16.75 -10.70 -15.61
CA ILE A 224 -17.08 -9.79 -16.70
C ILE A 224 -18.21 -10.39 -17.54
N PRO A 225 -19.30 -9.64 -17.79
CA PRO A 225 -20.44 -10.09 -18.56
C PRO A 225 -20.09 -10.25 -20.06
N LYS A 226 -21.10 -10.34 -20.93
CA LYS A 226 -20.89 -10.44 -22.38
C LYS A 226 -20.05 -9.25 -22.91
N PRO A 227 -19.18 -9.47 -23.91
CA PRO A 227 -19.01 -10.70 -24.67
C PRO A 227 -18.05 -11.72 -24.03
N GLN A 228 -17.24 -11.35 -23.03
CA GLN A 228 -16.19 -12.25 -22.54
C GLN A 228 -16.74 -13.43 -21.72
N GLN A 229 -17.84 -13.24 -20.99
CA GLN A 229 -18.50 -14.25 -20.15
C GLN A 229 -17.50 -15.11 -19.35
N ARG A 230 -16.64 -14.46 -18.59
CA ARG A 230 -15.60 -15.15 -17.81
C ARG A 230 -15.25 -14.43 -16.54
N TRP A 231 -14.74 -15.20 -15.60
CA TRP A 231 -13.98 -14.66 -14.48
C TRP A 231 -12.62 -14.15 -14.99
N LYS A 232 -12.23 -12.96 -14.52
CA LYS A 232 -10.83 -12.54 -14.61
C LYS A 232 -9.99 -13.44 -13.70
N PRO A 233 -8.71 -13.67 -14.04
CA PRO A 233 -7.76 -14.24 -13.09
C PRO A 233 -7.82 -13.48 -11.77
N VAL A 234 -7.74 -14.21 -10.66
CA VAL A 234 -7.73 -13.64 -9.31
C VAL A 234 -6.58 -12.64 -9.22
N GLU A 235 -6.92 -11.40 -8.89
CA GLU A 235 -5.95 -10.32 -8.77
C GLU A 235 -5.57 -10.17 -7.30
N ARG A 236 -4.29 -10.38 -6.98
CA ARG A 236 -3.77 -10.10 -5.65
C ARG A 236 -3.61 -8.59 -5.49
N ILE A 237 -4.43 -7.99 -4.62
CA ILE A 237 -4.38 -6.56 -4.33
C ILE A 237 -3.34 -6.29 -3.25
N LEU A 238 -3.37 -7.06 -2.16
CA LEU A 238 -2.43 -6.93 -1.05
C LEU A 238 -2.04 -8.30 -0.47
N PRO A 239 -0.79 -8.49 0.00
CA PRO A 239 0.40 -7.74 -0.40
C PRO A 239 0.70 -7.90 -1.90
N ASP A 240 1.18 -6.85 -2.56
CA ASP A 240 1.40 -6.82 -4.02
C ASP A 240 2.74 -7.44 -4.46
N ASP A 241 3.78 -7.36 -3.61
CA ASP A 241 5.11 -7.88 -3.89
C ASP A 241 5.88 -8.32 -2.63
N ALA A 242 7.16 -8.68 -2.81
CA ALA A 242 8.04 -9.11 -1.72
C ALA A 242 8.31 -8.02 -0.67
N CYS A 243 8.18 -6.73 -1.03
CA CYS A 243 8.29 -5.59 -0.13
C CYS A 243 6.97 -5.23 0.56
N GLY A 244 5.88 -5.94 0.25
CA GLY A 244 4.60 -5.76 0.92
C GLY A 244 4.59 -6.31 2.36
N LYS A 245 5.44 -7.28 2.69
CA LYS A 245 5.52 -7.80 4.06
C LYS A 245 5.92 -6.68 5.03
N TYR A 246 5.14 -6.51 6.10
CA TYR A 246 5.39 -5.49 7.11
C TYR A 246 6.79 -5.64 7.71
N GLY A 247 7.55 -4.55 7.74
CA GLY A 247 8.87 -4.52 8.36
C GLY A 247 9.90 -5.42 7.66
N LYS A 248 9.72 -5.72 6.37
CA LYS A 248 10.57 -6.65 5.59
C LYS A 248 12.08 -6.45 5.76
N CYS A 249 12.52 -5.19 5.86
CA CYS A 249 13.93 -4.81 5.97
C CYS A 249 14.36 -4.36 7.37
N GLY A 250 13.53 -4.63 8.39
CA GLY A 250 13.79 -4.18 9.75
C GLY A 250 13.80 -2.65 9.90
N GLU A 251 14.22 -2.19 11.07
CA GLU A 251 14.34 -0.77 11.40
C GLU A 251 15.42 -0.10 10.55
N ASN A 252 15.15 1.09 10.02
CA ASN A 252 16.04 1.89 9.17
C ASN A 252 16.54 1.19 7.89
N GLY A 253 15.94 0.06 7.53
CA GLY A 253 16.08 -0.56 6.22
C GLY A 253 14.97 -0.09 5.29
N VAL A 254 15.30 0.09 4.01
CA VAL A 254 14.36 0.38 2.93
C VAL A 254 14.28 -0.81 1.98
N CYS A 255 13.05 -1.21 1.65
CA CYS A 255 12.79 -2.25 0.68
C CYS A 255 12.70 -1.69 -0.75
N ASP A 256 13.43 -2.24 -1.71
CA ASP A 256 13.46 -1.83 -3.12
C ASP A 256 13.53 -3.05 -4.03
N THR A 257 12.43 -3.34 -4.73
CA THR A 257 12.31 -4.50 -5.63
C THR A 257 13.15 -4.40 -6.90
N THR A 258 13.74 -3.24 -7.20
CA THR A 258 14.60 -3.05 -8.39
C THR A 258 16.06 -3.44 -8.14
N THR A 259 16.43 -3.61 -6.88
CA THR A 259 17.79 -3.94 -6.48
C THR A 259 17.99 -5.45 -6.35
N SER A 260 19.21 -5.93 -6.57
CA SER A 260 19.55 -7.37 -6.44
C SER A 260 19.35 -7.90 -5.02
N ARG A 261 19.58 -7.04 -4.01
CA ARG A 261 19.21 -7.26 -2.61
C ARG A 261 18.09 -6.32 -2.25
N ILE A 262 16.88 -6.85 -2.12
CA ILE A 262 15.68 -6.02 -1.92
C ILE A 262 15.73 -5.14 -0.67
N CYS A 263 16.60 -5.42 0.31
CA CYS A 263 16.74 -4.58 1.51
C CYS A 263 18.09 -3.85 1.53
N ASN A 264 18.01 -2.53 1.63
CA ASN A 264 19.15 -1.63 1.71
C ASN A 264 19.06 -0.78 2.97
N CYS A 265 20.19 -0.39 3.57
CA CYS A 265 20.17 0.57 4.67
C CYS A 265 19.94 2.00 4.15
N LEU A 266 19.30 2.84 4.97
CA LEU A 266 19.19 4.27 4.67
C LEU A 266 20.58 4.92 4.53
N PRO A 267 20.73 6.01 3.75
CA PRO A 267 22.02 6.70 3.64
C PRO A 267 22.57 7.13 5.01
N GLY A 268 23.84 6.80 5.28
CA GLY A 268 24.49 7.02 6.58
C GLY A 268 24.22 5.93 7.64
N PHE A 269 23.63 4.81 7.23
CA PHE A 269 23.38 3.64 8.07
C PHE A 269 24.13 2.41 7.53
N LYS A 270 24.38 1.45 8.41
CA LYS A 270 24.97 0.14 8.11
C LYS A 270 24.13 -0.96 8.76
N PRO A 271 24.20 -2.21 8.27
CA PRO A 271 23.55 -3.34 8.93
C PRO A 271 23.99 -3.47 10.39
N ARG A 272 23.06 -3.82 11.29
CA ARG A 272 23.43 -4.15 12.69
C ARG A 272 24.24 -5.44 12.75
N ASP A 273 23.86 -6.41 11.93
CA ASP A 273 24.55 -7.69 11.76
C ASP A 273 24.91 -7.87 10.29
N HIS A 274 26.21 -7.79 9.98
CA HIS A 274 26.71 -7.90 8.60
C HIS A 274 26.60 -9.33 8.03
N GLU A 275 26.68 -10.36 8.89
CA GLU A 275 26.65 -11.76 8.47
C GLU A 275 25.22 -12.20 8.14
N ALA A 276 24.27 -11.85 9.02
CA ALA A 276 22.84 -12.07 8.79
C ALA A 276 22.38 -11.34 7.51
N TRP A 277 22.77 -10.06 7.35
CA TRP A 277 22.43 -9.27 6.16
C TRP A 277 23.00 -9.85 4.87
N GLY A 278 24.22 -10.41 4.95
CA GLY A 278 24.88 -11.12 3.86
C GLY A 278 24.14 -12.39 3.44
N SER A 279 23.47 -13.04 4.40
CA SER A 279 22.67 -14.26 4.24
C SER A 279 21.19 -13.99 3.94
N LEU A 280 20.83 -12.74 3.62
CA LEU A 280 19.46 -12.29 3.32
C LEU A 280 18.49 -12.31 4.52
N ASP A 281 19.01 -12.35 5.74
CA ASP A 281 18.24 -12.06 6.96
C ASP A 281 18.39 -10.57 7.32
N TRP A 282 17.27 -9.84 7.21
CA TRP A 282 17.20 -8.40 7.42
C TRP A 282 16.46 -8.03 8.70
N ALA A 283 16.07 -9.01 9.53
CA ALA A 283 15.24 -8.77 10.71
C ALA A 283 15.91 -7.81 11.71
N GLY A 284 17.24 -7.84 11.81
CA GLY A 284 18.01 -6.97 12.70
C GLY A 284 17.97 -5.47 12.35
N GLY A 285 17.56 -5.12 11.12
CA GLY A 285 17.61 -3.74 10.63
C GLY A 285 19.01 -3.13 10.51
N CYS A 286 19.04 -1.81 10.42
CA CYS A 286 20.24 -1.00 10.26
C CYS A 286 20.43 -0.04 11.44
N GLU A 287 21.70 0.28 11.73
CA GLU A 287 22.10 1.29 12.69
C GLU A 287 22.86 2.44 12.02
N ARG A 288 22.86 3.61 12.67
CA ARG A 288 23.56 4.79 12.16
C ARG A 288 25.07 4.57 12.22
N GLN A 289 25.77 4.97 11.16
CA GLN A 289 27.23 4.94 11.13
C GLN A 289 27.86 6.03 12.02
N SER A 290 27.16 7.16 12.19
CA SER A 290 27.61 8.30 12.98
C SER A 290 26.53 8.74 13.97
N ARG A 291 26.95 9.13 15.17
CA ARG A 291 26.04 9.72 16.17
C ARG A 291 25.62 11.12 15.71
N LEU A 292 24.33 11.40 15.90
CA LEU A 292 23.74 12.74 15.72
C LEU A 292 24.15 13.64 16.88
N ASN A 293 24.30 14.93 16.62
CA ASN A 293 24.63 15.91 17.66
C ASN A 293 23.55 16.99 17.82
N CYS A 294 22.41 16.85 17.17
CA CYS A 294 21.27 17.76 17.18
C CYS A 294 21.51 19.12 16.50
N TYR A 295 22.63 19.79 16.81
CA TYR A 295 22.91 21.17 16.44
C TYR A 295 23.45 21.34 15.02
N THR A 296 24.22 20.38 14.51
CA THR A 296 24.80 20.42 13.15
C THR A 296 24.21 19.34 12.23
N ASP A 297 23.16 18.67 12.71
CA ASP A 297 22.45 17.71 11.88
C ASP A 297 21.71 18.44 10.76
N GLY A 298 21.44 17.72 9.68
CA GLY A 298 20.46 18.13 8.69
C GLY A 298 19.73 16.91 8.16
N PHE A 299 19.27 16.97 6.91
CA PHE A 299 18.45 15.92 6.33
C PHE A 299 18.95 15.45 4.97
N VAL A 300 18.85 14.14 4.77
CA VAL A 300 18.94 13.53 3.44
C VAL A 300 17.53 13.36 2.90
N ARG A 301 17.28 13.92 1.72
CA ARG A 301 16.01 13.75 0.99
C ARG A 301 16.00 12.41 0.27
N LEU A 302 14.98 11.61 0.52
CA LEU A 302 14.70 10.35 -0.17
C LEU A 302 13.40 10.51 -0.96
N GLY A 303 13.51 10.46 -2.29
CA GLY A 303 12.33 10.55 -3.17
C GLY A 303 11.65 9.21 -3.40
N THR A 304 10.36 9.29 -3.76
CA THR A 304 9.45 8.18 -4.11
C THR A 304 9.36 7.08 -3.05
N MET A 305 9.15 7.47 -1.80
CA MET A 305 9.06 6.56 -0.67
C MET A 305 7.60 6.21 -0.31
N LYS A 306 7.38 4.95 0.09
CA LYS A 306 6.34 4.58 1.07
C LYS A 306 6.82 5.08 2.43
N LEU A 307 6.05 5.96 3.06
CA LEU A 307 6.45 6.55 4.35
C LEU A 307 6.54 5.47 5.43
N PRO A 308 7.37 5.65 6.48
CA PRO A 308 7.42 4.71 7.60
C PRO A 308 6.07 4.57 8.30
N ASP A 309 5.92 3.52 9.10
CA ASP A 309 4.77 3.36 10.00
C ASP A 309 4.54 4.64 10.82
N ALA A 310 3.31 5.17 10.76
CA ALA A 310 2.94 6.44 11.38
C ALA A 310 2.24 6.26 12.73
N SER A 311 2.15 5.04 13.26
CA SER A 311 1.49 4.75 14.54
C SER A 311 2.14 5.43 15.75
N LYS A 312 3.40 5.86 15.62
CA LYS A 312 4.15 6.60 16.66
C LYS A 312 4.73 7.92 16.13
N SER A 313 4.04 8.55 15.18
CA SER A 313 4.44 9.85 14.64
C SER A 313 3.69 11.00 15.32
N ILE A 314 4.22 12.21 15.14
CA ILE A 314 3.58 13.47 15.53
C ILE A 314 3.07 14.11 14.24
N VAL A 315 1.79 14.46 14.19
CA VAL A 315 1.16 15.04 13.00
C VAL A 315 0.66 16.44 13.31
N ASP A 316 0.87 17.35 12.35
CA ASP A 316 0.42 18.72 12.44
C ASP A 316 -0.03 19.19 11.06
N MET A 317 -1.35 19.26 10.85
CA MET A 317 -1.93 19.65 9.56
C MET A 317 -1.90 21.17 9.32
N GLY A 318 -1.55 21.97 10.33
CA GLY A 318 -1.56 23.44 10.26
C GLY A 318 -0.29 24.05 9.66
N ILE A 319 0.78 23.27 9.55
CA ILE A 319 2.11 23.77 9.14
C ILE A 319 2.56 23.18 7.80
N GLY A 320 3.47 23.90 7.13
CA GLY A 320 4.07 23.47 5.86
C GLY A 320 5.38 22.70 6.03
N LEU A 321 5.91 22.17 4.92
CA LEU A 321 7.13 21.34 4.92
C LEU A 321 8.37 22.03 5.50
N LYS A 322 8.53 23.35 5.26
CA LYS A 322 9.68 24.11 5.76
C LYS A 322 9.67 24.18 7.30
N GLU A 323 8.54 24.61 7.85
CA GLU A 323 8.32 24.68 9.30
C GLU A 323 8.37 23.29 9.95
N CYS A 324 7.90 22.25 9.24
CA CYS A 324 8.05 20.86 9.66
C CYS A 324 9.52 20.45 9.85
N GLY A 325 10.40 20.87 8.93
CA GLY A 325 11.84 20.67 9.04
C GLY A 325 12.46 21.43 10.21
N GLU A 326 12.07 22.68 10.42
CA GLU A 326 12.53 23.50 11.55
C GLU A 326 12.09 22.89 12.90
N LYS A 327 10.83 22.46 13.01
CA LYS A 327 10.27 21.76 14.18
C LYS A 327 11.00 20.44 14.46
N CYS A 328 11.34 19.69 13.40
CA CYS A 328 12.12 18.47 13.53
C CYS A 328 13.58 18.75 13.96
N LEU A 329 14.24 19.79 13.43
CA LEU A 329 15.59 20.18 13.87
C LEU A 329 15.62 20.55 15.35
N GLY A 330 14.65 21.35 15.80
CA GLY A 330 14.50 21.78 17.19
C GLY A 330 14.21 20.62 18.16
N ASN A 331 13.76 19.47 17.67
CA ASN A 331 13.53 18.27 18.48
C ASN A 331 14.65 17.24 18.26
N CYS A 332 15.61 17.12 19.18
CA CYS A 332 16.74 16.17 19.07
C CYS A 332 16.32 14.68 18.99
N LYS A 333 15.07 14.35 19.34
CA LYS A 333 14.52 12.99 19.16
C LYS A 333 13.99 12.76 17.75
N CYS A 334 13.73 13.81 16.97
CA CYS A 334 13.31 13.66 15.58
C CYS A 334 14.33 12.84 14.78
N ARG A 335 13.82 11.90 13.97
CA ARG A 335 14.58 11.02 13.09
C ARG A 335 14.25 11.24 11.62
N ALA A 336 13.02 11.60 11.30
CA ALA A 336 12.61 11.99 9.97
C ALA A 336 11.36 12.87 9.99
N TYR A 337 11.11 13.56 8.88
CA TYR A 337 9.84 14.25 8.63
C TYR A 337 9.42 14.17 7.15
N ALA A 338 8.14 14.43 6.90
CA ALA A 338 7.56 14.52 5.56
C ALA A 338 6.27 15.38 5.60
N ASN A 339 5.70 15.69 4.43
CA ASN A 339 4.32 16.19 4.37
C ASN A 339 3.32 15.13 4.90
N ALA A 340 2.24 15.55 5.54
CA ALA A 340 1.20 14.60 5.98
C ALA A 340 0.21 14.27 4.84
N ASN A 341 0.02 15.19 3.91
CA ASN A 341 -0.86 15.06 2.75
C ASN A 341 -0.10 15.41 1.48
N MET A 342 -0.22 14.58 0.44
CA MET A 342 0.47 14.76 -0.86
C MET A 342 -0.38 15.47 -1.92
N GLN A 343 -1.62 15.81 -1.61
CA GLN A 343 -2.49 16.51 -2.55
C GLN A 343 -2.03 17.96 -2.77
N LYS A 344 -2.27 18.48 -3.99
CA LYS A 344 -2.10 19.90 -4.35
C LYS A 344 -0.72 20.50 -3.99
N GLY A 345 0.36 19.74 -4.17
CA GLY A 345 1.72 20.22 -3.92
C GLY A 345 2.27 19.91 -2.52
N GLY A 346 1.49 19.23 -1.67
CA GLY A 346 1.91 18.78 -0.35
C GLY A 346 1.53 19.75 0.77
N SER A 347 0.97 19.22 1.85
CA SER A 347 0.60 19.99 3.03
C SER A 347 0.65 19.17 4.32
N GLY A 348 0.62 19.86 5.46
CA GLY A 348 0.75 19.26 6.77
C GLY A 348 2.14 18.70 7.03
N CYS A 349 2.35 18.23 8.24
CA CYS A 349 3.64 17.76 8.73
C CYS A 349 3.45 16.43 9.47
N VAL A 350 4.33 15.49 9.19
CA VAL A 350 4.48 14.26 9.97
C VAL A 350 5.93 14.11 10.40
N ILE A 351 6.16 13.89 11.69
CA ILE A 351 7.47 13.77 12.33
C ILE A 351 7.59 12.42 13.04
N TRP A 352 8.67 11.70 12.77
CA TRP A 352 9.01 10.46 13.47
C TRP A 352 10.09 10.73 14.52
N VAL A 353 9.89 10.23 15.74
CA VAL A 353 10.80 10.41 16.89
C VAL A 353 11.55 9.14 17.30
N GLY A 354 11.35 8.04 16.57
CA GLY A 354 11.97 6.73 16.81
C GLY A 354 12.54 6.15 15.52
N GLU A 355 12.99 4.90 15.60
CA GLU A 355 13.49 4.17 14.44
C GLU A 355 12.41 4.05 13.36
N LEU A 356 12.83 4.11 12.10
CA LEU A 356 11.91 4.13 10.97
C LEU A 356 11.64 2.69 10.52
N LEU A 357 10.39 2.25 10.60
CA LEU A 357 10.01 0.88 10.25
C LEU A 357 9.09 0.86 9.02
N ASP A 358 9.14 -0.23 8.27
CA ASP A 358 8.24 -0.52 7.15
C ASP A 358 8.35 0.50 5.99
N LEU A 359 9.59 0.82 5.64
CA LEU A 359 9.96 1.67 4.51
C LEU A 359 10.07 0.88 3.21
N ARG A 360 9.57 1.46 2.11
CA ARG A 360 9.73 0.94 0.75
C ARG A 360 10.04 2.06 -0.24
N LYS A 361 10.92 1.78 -1.19
CA LYS A 361 11.15 2.58 -2.39
C LYS A 361 10.13 2.16 -3.44
N ASN A 362 9.37 3.12 -3.95
CA ASN A 362 8.43 2.89 -5.03
C ASN A 362 9.00 3.45 -6.34
N ASN A 363 8.72 2.75 -7.45
CA ASN A 363 9.30 3.07 -8.76
C ASN A 363 8.55 4.17 -9.51
N PHE A 364 7.24 4.31 -9.26
CA PHE A 364 6.35 5.15 -10.08
C PHE A 364 5.60 6.23 -9.29
N ALA A 365 5.39 6.02 -8.00
CA ALA A 365 4.63 6.92 -7.14
C ALA A 365 5.07 6.80 -5.69
N GLY A 366 5.21 7.91 -4.99
CA GLY A 366 5.60 7.94 -3.59
C GLY A 366 5.86 9.36 -3.14
N GLN A 367 6.41 9.49 -1.94
CA GLN A 367 6.59 10.77 -1.30
C GLN A 367 8.04 11.01 -0.89
N ASP A 368 8.43 12.29 -0.83
CA ASP A 368 9.70 12.68 -0.24
C ASP A 368 9.71 12.46 1.28
N LEU A 369 10.72 11.73 1.75
CA LEU A 369 11.03 11.56 3.16
C LEU A 369 12.37 12.23 3.46
N PHE A 370 12.41 13.06 4.50
CA PHE A 370 13.62 13.75 4.94
C PHE A 370 14.16 13.06 6.19
N VAL A 371 15.24 12.29 6.04
CA VAL A 371 15.83 11.51 7.14
C VAL A 371 16.96 12.30 7.77
N ARG A 372 16.89 12.51 9.09
CA ARG A 372 17.90 13.26 9.84
C ARG A 372 19.23 12.54 9.75
N ASN A 373 20.30 13.27 9.40
CA ASN A 373 21.64 12.74 9.25
C ASN A 373 22.68 13.80 9.63
N LYS A 374 23.91 13.36 9.89
CA LYS A 374 25.05 14.28 10.06
C LYS A 374 25.40 14.84 8.69
N ILE A 375 25.33 16.17 8.53
CA ILE A 375 25.82 16.84 7.32
C ILE A 375 27.24 17.35 7.62
N PRO A 376 28.20 17.21 6.69
CA PRO A 376 29.49 17.88 6.84
C PRO A 376 29.29 19.39 7.00
N PRO A 377 30.04 20.08 7.87
CA PRO A 377 29.93 21.53 7.99
C PRO A 377 30.19 22.17 6.62
N THR A 378 29.24 22.99 6.16
CA THR A 378 29.41 23.79 4.95
C THR A 378 30.58 24.76 5.19
N PRO A 379 31.62 24.81 4.33
CA PRO A 379 32.63 25.85 4.45
C PRO A 379 31.96 27.22 4.30
N SER A 380 32.30 28.13 5.22
CA SER A 380 31.82 29.51 5.25
C SER A 380 32.05 30.20 3.91
N ALA A 381 31.06 30.96 3.46
CA ALA A 381 31.04 31.68 2.20
C ALA A 381 32.28 32.57 2.00
N THR A 382 33.22 32.11 1.19
CA THR A 382 34.04 32.96 0.34
C THR A 382 33.51 32.81 -1.08
N THR A 383 33.16 33.95 -1.68
CA THR A 383 32.76 34.11 -3.08
C THR A 383 33.75 33.43 -4.01
N GLU A 384 33.38 32.28 -4.56
CA GLU A 384 33.95 31.73 -5.78
C GLU A 384 32.94 30.82 -6.48
N ALA A 385 32.96 30.88 -7.80
CA ALA A 385 31.91 30.44 -8.71
C ALA A 385 31.50 28.95 -8.58
N ALA A 386 30.26 28.68 -9.01
CA ALA A 386 29.58 27.39 -9.04
C ALA A 386 30.51 26.17 -9.21
N ALA A 387 30.61 25.36 -8.16
CA ALA A 387 31.23 24.04 -8.21
C ALA A 387 30.27 23.00 -8.84
N PRO A 388 30.77 22.03 -9.62
CA PRO A 388 29.95 21.13 -10.41
C PRO A 388 29.36 19.96 -9.59
N ILE A 389 28.33 19.37 -10.20
CA ILE A 389 27.56 18.21 -9.77
C ILE A 389 28.49 17.05 -9.35
N GLY A 390 28.34 16.62 -8.09
CA GLY A 390 28.57 15.26 -7.58
C GLY A 390 29.82 14.53 -8.05
N ALA A 391 30.79 14.40 -7.16
CA ALA A 391 32.03 13.64 -7.33
C ALA A 391 31.84 12.24 -7.97
N PHE A 392 32.03 12.20 -9.29
CA PHE A 392 32.62 11.09 -10.02
C PHE A 392 33.99 11.56 -10.48
N GLN A 393 35.04 10.80 -10.21
CA GLN A 393 36.40 11.16 -10.61
C GLN A 393 36.65 10.73 -12.06
N CYS A 394 35.88 11.27 -13.00
CA CYS A 394 36.23 11.20 -14.42
C CYS A 394 37.18 12.35 -14.74
N ALA A 395 38.26 12.09 -15.46
CA ALA A 395 39.15 13.16 -15.91
C ALA A 395 38.37 14.10 -16.86
N PRO A 396 38.30 15.41 -16.57
CA PRO A 396 37.62 16.35 -17.46
C PRO A 396 38.35 16.42 -18.80
N MET A 397 37.60 16.28 -19.89
CA MET A 397 38.13 16.39 -21.26
C MET A 397 37.46 17.56 -21.98
N GLU A 398 38.26 18.39 -22.64
CA GLU A 398 37.75 19.53 -23.42
C GLU A 398 36.87 19.06 -24.58
N LEU A 399 35.70 19.67 -24.71
CA LEU A 399 34.74 19.35 -25.77
C LEU A 399 35.33 19.50 -27.18
N VAL A 400 36.26 20.45 -27.37
CA VAL A 400 36.96 20.67 -28.65
C VAL A 400 37.76 19.42 -29.06
N LYS A 401 38.45 18.77 -28.12
CA LYS A 401 39.20 17.53 -28.38
C LYS A 401 38.28 16.39 -28.81
N ILE A 402 37.12 16.25 -28.15
CA ILE A 402 36.11 15.26 -28.49
C ILE A 402 35.47 15.55 -29.85
N ALA A 403 35.19 16.83 -30.14
CA ALA A 403 34.64 17.26 -31.41
C ALA A 403 35.62 16.96 -32.56
N SER A 404 36.90 17.32 -32.43
CA SER A 404 37.93 17.00 -33.42
C SER A 404 38.07 15.48 -33.62
N ALA A 405 38.12 14.71 -32.53
CA ALA A 405 38.26 13.25 -32.58
C ALA A 405 37.10 12.53 -33.28
N THR A 406 35.89 13.10 -33.22
CA THR A 406 34.66 12.53 -33.80
C THR A 406 34.28 13.12 -35.15
N GLY A 407 35.11 13.97 -35.76
CA GLY A 407 34.77 14.68 -37.00
C GLY A 407 33.59 15.63 -36.81
N ASN A 408 33.60 16.37 -35.70
CA ASN A 408 32.52 17.24 -35.22
C ASN A 408 31.18 16.50 -35.04
N PHE A 409 31.21 15.30 -34.46
CA PHE A 409 30.05 14.41 -34.33
C PHE A 409 29.39 14.08 -35.68
N SER A 410 30.21 13.81 -36.71
CA SER A 410 29.75 13.41 -38.05
C SER A 410 28.91 12.13 -37.98
N ASP A 411 27.84 12.07 -38.79
CA ASP A 411 27.01 10.87 -38.92
C ASP A 411 27.80 9.66 -39.44
N SER A 412 28.89 9.87 -40.20
CA SER A 412 29.79 8.79 -40.64
C SER A 412 30.51 8.09 -39.48
N ASN A 413 30.60 8.74 -38.32
CA ASN A 413 31.24 8.22 -37.12
C ASN A 413 30.23 7.69 -36.09
N LYS A 414 28.93 7.68 -36.41
CA LYS A 414 27.89 7.21 -35.50
C LYS A 414 27.92 5.69 -35.37
N ILE A 415 28.03 5.21 -34.13
CA ILE A 415 28.08 3.77 -33.83
C ILE A 415 26.87 3.26 -33.04
N GLY A 416 26.00 4.16 -32.54
CA GLY A 416 24.77 3.75 -31.86
C GLY A 416 23.83 4.91 -31.58
N ARG A 417 22.54 4.61 -31.40
CA ARG A 417 21.50 5.58 -30.99
C ARG A 417 20.58 4.93 -29.96
N GLY A 418 20.45 5.56 -28.80
CA GLY A 418 19.51 5.18 -27.75
C GLY A 418 18.43 6.24 -27.52
N GLY A 419 17.57 6.02 -26.52
CA GLY A 419 16.49 6.94 -26.15
C GLY A 419 16.98 8.30 -25.65
N PHE A 420 18.19 8.37 -25.10
CA PHE A 420 18.73 9.57 -24.44
C PHE A 420 20.00 10.12 -25.08
N GLY A 421 20.44 9.60 -26.23
CA GLY A 421 21.64 10.13 -26.89
C GLY A 421 22.13 9.30 -28.08
N ILE A 422 23.14 9.84 -28.76
CA ILE A 422 23.82 9.22 -29.90
C ILE A 422 25.27 8.97 -29.50
N VAL A 423 25.81 7.81 -29.85
CA VAL A 423 27.20 7.43 -29.61
C VAL A 423 27.98 7.53 -30.91
N TYR A 424 29.13 8.21 -30.85
CA TYR A 424 30.06 8.41 -31.95
C TYR A 424 31.40 7.75 -31.63
N LYS A 425 32.00 7.09 -32.61
CA LYS A 425 33.40 6.66 -32.55
C LYS A 425 34.29 7.87 -32.80
N GLY A 426 35.32 8.04 -31.98
CA GLY A 426 36.35 9.05 -32.19
C GLY A 426 37.74 8.46 -32.04
N THR A 427 38.74 9.15 -32.60
CA THR A 427 40.16 8.82 -32.37
C THR A 427 40.87 10.08 -31.92
N LEU A 428 41.46 10.05 -30.73
CA LEU A 428 42.24 11.15 -30.17
C LEU A 428 43.58 11.30 -30.91
N LEU A 429 44.28 12.43 -30.71
CA LEU A 429 45.54 12.74 -31.40
C LEU A 429 46.69 11.77 -31.06
N ASP A 430 46.61 11.12 -29.90
CA ASP A 430 47.55 10.08 -29.45
C ASP A 430 47.23 8.69 -30.02
N GLY A 431 46.20 8.58 -30.87
CA GLY A 431 45.76 7.33 -31.48
C GLY A 431 44.75 6.54 -30.63
N GLN A 432 44.38 7.03 -29.44
CA GLN A 432 43.40 6.35 -28.58
C GLN A 432 41.99 6.42 -29.20
N VAL A 433 41.37 5.25 -29.37
CA VAL A 433 39.98 5.16 -29.87
C VAL A 433 39.00 5.34 -28.71
N ILE A 434 38.03 6.22 -28.88
CA ILE A 434 37.01 6.56 -27.88
C ILE A 434 35.59 6.35 -28.43
N ALA A 435 34.63 6.15 -27.51
CA ALA A 435 33.21 6.24 -27.80
C ALA A 435 32.63 7.47 -27.08
N ALA A 436 32.26 8.49 -27.84
CA ALA A 436 31.70 9.74 -27.32
C ALA A 436 30.18 9.71 -27.39
N LYS A 437 29.52 9.75 -26.23
CA LYS A 437 28.06 9.81 -26.17
C LYS A 437 27.59 11.26 -26.03
N ARG A 438 26.76 11.71 -26.97
CA ARG A 438 26.21 13.07 -27.03
C ARG A 438 24.71 13.04 -26.73
N LEU A 439 24.29 13.85 -25.75
CA LEU A 439 22.89 14.10 -25.45
C LEU A 439 22.17 14.67 -26.70
N SER A 440 21.03 14.09 -27.07
CA SER A 440 20.17 14.68 -28.10
C SER A 440 19.35 15.81 -27.50
N LYS A 441 19.28 16.98 -28.15
CA LYS A 441 18.49 18.15 -27.70
C LYS A 441 16.99 17.86 -27.65
N ARG A 442 16.49 17.22 -26.58
CA ARG A 442 15.05 17.11 -26.25
C ARG A 442 14.86 16.97 -24.74
N SER A 443 14.06 17.89 -24.18
CA SER A 443 13.47 17.97 -22.83
C SER A 443 14.39 17.75 -21.61
N ASP A 444 13.98 18.28 -20.45
CA ASP A 444 14.70 18.11 -19.17
C ASP A 444 14.75 16.63 -18.73
N GLN A 445 13.75 15.84 -19.12
CA GLN A 445 13.72 14.38 -18.94
C GLN A 445 14.88 13.68 -19.68
N GLY A 446 15.33 14.23 -20.81
CA GLY A 446 16.46 13.69 -21.57
C GLY A 446 17.79 13.86 -20.84
N ILE A 447 17.97 14.94 -20.07
CA ILE A 447 19.17 15.21 -19.27
C ILE A 447 19.26 14.21 -18.11
N GLU A 448 18.15 13.96 -17.41
CA GLU A 448 18.10 13.01 -16.30
C GLU A 448 18.35 11.57 -16.79
N GLY A 449 17.71 11.16 -17.89
CA GLY A 449 17.94 9.86 -18.53
C GLY A 449 19.38 9.65 -18.99
N PHE A 450 19.97 10.66 -19.64
CA PHE A 450 21.38 10.62 -20.05
C PHE A 450 22.33 10.53 -18.86
N THR A 451 22.06 11.29 -17.80
CA THR A 451 22.88 11.29 -16.57
C THR A 451 22.82 9.96 -15.86
N ASN A 452 21.63 9.35 -15.76
CA ASN A 452 21.46 8.02 -15.16
C ASN A 452 22.17 6.93 -15.96
N GLU A 453 22.11 6.99 -17.29
CA GLU A 453 22.79 6.00 -18.12
C GLU A 453 24.32 6.11 -18.03
N VAL A 454 24.87 7.33 -18.01
CA VAL A 454 26.30 7.56 -17.77
C VAL A 454 26.73 7.05 -16.39
N LYS A 455 25.93 7.32 -15.35
CA LYS A 455 26.18 6.80 -13.99
C LYS A 455 26.17 5.27 -13.95
N MET A 456 25.22 4.62 -14.63
CA MET A 456 25.17 3.16 -14.69
C MET A 456 26.41 2.59 -15.39
N ILE A 457 26.76 3.09 -16.59
CA ILE A 457 27.92 2.56 -17.30
C ILE A 457 29.23 2.78 -16.50
N ALA A 458 29.36 3.92 -15.82
CA ALA A 458 30.53 4.20 -14.96
C ALA A 458 30.60 3.32 -13.69
N SER A 459 29.51 2.69 -13.27
CA SER A 459 29.43 1.86 -12.06
C SER A 459 29.43 0.35 -12.33
N VAL A 460 29.30 -0.06 -13.60
CA VAL A 460 29.33 -1.47 -13.99
C VAL A 460 30.78 -1.93 -14.10
N GLN A 461 31.18 -2.85 -13.20
CA GLN A 461 32.42 -3.61 -13.33
C GLN A 461 32.10 -5.02 -13.82
N HIS A 462 32.58 -5.37 -15.02
CA HIS A 462 32.41 -6.71 -15.57
C HIS A 462 33.63 -7.10 -16.40
N ARG A 463 34.07 -8.36 -16.32
CA ARG A 463 35.26 -8.89 -17.00
C ARG A 463 35.29 -8.71 -18.53
N ASN A 464 34.13 -8.52 -19.15
CA ASN A 464 33.98 -8.33 -20.60
C ASN A 464 33.64 -6.88 -20.99
N LEU A 465 33.68 -5.93 -20.05
CA LEU A 465 33.44 -4.51 -20.30
C LEU A 465 34.71 -3.73 -20.01
N VAL A 466 35.03 -2.75 -20.85
CA VAL A 466 36.16 -1.86 -20.63
C VAL A 466 35.84 -0.98 -19.42
N GLN A 467 36.75 -0.97 -18.44
CA GLN A 467 36.63 -0.11 -17.27
C GLN A 467 36.81 1.36 -17.69
N LEU A 468 35.80 2.19 -17.40
CA LEU A 468 35.79 3.61 -17.73
C LEU A 468 36.60 4.45 -16.74
#